data_AF-A0A2N3CJY0-F1
#
_entry.id   AF-A0A2N3CJY0-F1
#
_cell.length_a   1.000
_cell.length_b   1.000
_cell.length_c   1.000
_cell.angle_alpha   90.00
_cell.angle_beta   90.00
_cell.angle_gamma   90.00
#
_symmetry.space_group_name_H-M   'P 1'
#
loop_
_entity.id
_entity.type
_entity.pdbx_description
1 polymer ?
#
loop_
_entity_poly.entity_id
_entity_poly.type
_entity_poly.pdbx_seq_one_letter_code
_entity_poly.pdbx_strand_id
1 'polypeptide(L)'
;MTETFFGNFDLASLSLWLFWAFFALLIYYLQRENMREGYPLEDDDGRPAANQGLFPVPDPKTFRLPHGRGEVQAPAPEKETREIKLRKTAAGNGFPFEPTGDPMLDGVGPAAWGTRRDVPELDGKG
;
A
#
# COMPACT_ATOMS: atom_id res chain seq x y z
N MET A 1 27.98 -21.18 36.87
CA MET A 1 27.56 -19.87 37.39
C MET A 1 26.13 -19.63 36.95
N THR A 2 25.18 -19.68 37.87
CA THR A 2 23.78 -19.29 37.62
C THR A 2 23.69 -17.79 37.79
N GLU A 3 23.78 -17.04 36.69
CA GLU A 3 23.51 -15.60 36.66
C GLU A 3 22.08 -15.34 37.12
N THR A 4 21.91 -14.49 38.14
CA THR A 4 20.60 -14.06 38.61
C THR A 4 20.00 -13.08 37.60
N PHE A 5 18.99 -13.50 36.84
CA PHE A 5 18.29 -12.67 35.85
C PHE A 5 17.82 -11.30 36.39
N PHE A 6 17.44 -11.24 37.67
CA PHE A 6 16.96 -10.02 38.33
C PHE A 6 18.02 -9.27 39.15
N GLY A 7 19.26 -9.77 39.25
CA GLY A 7 20.30 -9.15 40.07
C GLY A 7 20.94 -7.90 39.44
N ASN A 8 20.89 -7.79 38.11
CA ASN A 8 21.53 -6.72 37.32
C ASN A 8 20.51 -5.86 36.54
N PHE A 9 19.25 -5.82 36.96
CA PHE A 9 18.19 -5.06 36.29
C PHE A 9 17.95 -3.71 36.99
N ASP A 10 17.98 -2.63 36.22
CA ASP A 10 17.76 -1.26 36.68
C ASP A 10 16.81 -0.47 35.75
N LEU A 11 16.46 0.76 36.12
CA LEU A 11 15.57 1.61 35.33
C LEU A 11 16.11 1.94 33.93
N ALA A 12 17.44 1.99 33.75
CA ALA A 12 18.03 2.26 32.44
C ALA A 12 17.83 1.05 31.51
N SER A 13 18.10 -0.16 31.99
CA SER A 13 17.86 -1.41 31.27
C SER A 13 16.38 -1.62 30.94
N LEU A 14 15.46 -1.33 31.87
CA LEU A 14 14.02 -1.35 31.61
C LEU A 14 13.63 -0.39 30.49
N SER A 15 14.09 0.86 30.57
CA SER A 15 13.75 1.90 29.60
C SER A 15 14.22 1.53 28.19
N LEU A 16 15.41 0.92 28.08
CA LEU A 16 15.93 0.44 26.79
C LEU A 16 15.07 -0.68 26.20
N TRP A 17 14.66 -1.66 27.00
CA TRP A 17 13.80 -2.75 26.52
C TRP A 17 12.40 -2.27 26.14
N LEU A 18 11.82 -1.34 26.91
CA LEU A 18 10.55 -0.71 26.57
C LEU A 18 10.64 0.08 25.26
N PHE A 19 11.74 0.80 25.03
CA PHE A 19 11.98 1.49 23.76
C PHE A 19 12.02 0.50 22.59
N TRP A 20 12.76 -0.60 22.70
CA TRP A 20 12.84 -1.59 21.63
C TRP A 20 11.49 -2.26 21.35
N ALA A 21 10.71 -2.58 22.39
CA ALA A 21 9.37 -3.11 22.24
C ALA A 21 8.44 -2.10 21.52
N PHE A 22 8.45 -0.84 21.97
CA PHE A 22 7.71 0.24 21.31
C PHE A 22 8.14 0.41 19.85
N PHE A 23 9.44 0.41 19.57
CA PHE A 23 9.96 0.61 18.23
C PHE A 23 9.59 -0.54 17.29
N ALA A 24 9.64 -1.78 17.76
CA ALA A 24 9.16 -2.94 17.00
C ALA A 24 7.66 -2.83 16.67
N LEU A 25 6.84 -2.40 17.64
CA LEU A 25 5.41 -2.14 17.41
C LEU A 25 5.18 -0.97 16.43
N LEU A 26 6.02 0.07 16.49
CA LEU A 26 5.97 1.19 15.55
C LEU A 26 6.28 0.73 14.12
N ILE A 27 7.31 -0.11 13.93
CA ILE A 27 7.61 -0.69 12.61
C ILE A 27 6.42 -1.49 12.10
N TYR A 28 5.83 -2.35 12.94
CA TYR A 28 4.64 -3.11 12.59
C TYR A 28 3.48 -2.19 12.15
N TYR A 29 3.19 -1.15 12.93
CA TYR A 29 2.15 -0.18 12.64
C TYR A 29 2.41 0.54 11.31
N LEU A 30 3.60 1.11 11.13
CA LEU A 30 3.97 1.84 9.91
C LEU A 30 3.94 0.94 8.67
N GLN A 31 4.41 -0.30 8.80
CA GLN A 31 4.39 -1.23 7.68
C GLN A 31 2.95 -1.54 7.24
N ARG A 32 1.99 -1.66 8.17
CA ARG A 32 0.57 -1.81 7.80
C ARG A 32 -0.01 -0.52 7.22
N GLU A 33 0.31 0.64 7.76
CA GLU A 33 -0.16 1.92 7.20
C GLU A 33 0.35 2.16 5.77
N ASN A 34 1.56 1.70 5.44
CA ASN A 34 2.11 1.73 4.07
C ASN A 34 1.32 0.85 3.08
N MET A 35 0.48 -0.06 3.56
CA MET A 35 -0.32 -0.99 2.74
C MET A 35 -1.76 -0.48 2.49
N ARG A 36 -2.03 0.81 2.70
CA ARG A 36 -3.36 1.39 2.47
C ARG A 36 -3.69 1.62 1.00
N GLU A 37 -2.71 1.61 0.10
CA GLU A 37 -2.89 1.84 -1.33
C GLU A 37 -2.08 0.82 -2.14
N GLY A 38 -2.62 0.36 -3.27
CA GLY A 38 -1.96 -0.62 -4.14
C GLY A 38 -1.92 -2.05 -3.59
N TYR A 39 -2.69 -2.35 -2.54
CA TYR A 39 -2.88 -3.69 -1.98
C TYR A 39 -4.33 -4.16 -2.16
N PRO A 40 -4.58 -5.48 -2.26
CA PRO A 40 -3.59 -6.56 -2.30
C PRO A 40 -2.75 -6.56 -3.59
N LEU A 41 -1.54 -7.09 -3.50
CA LEU A 41 -0.63 -7.20 -4.64
C LEU A 41 -1.17 -8.23 -5.65
N GLU A 42 -0.99 -7.93 -6.93
CA GLU A 42 -1.32 -8.81 -8.04
C GLU A 42 -0.06 -9.20 -8.81
N ASP A 43 -0.10 -10.37 -9.45
CA ASP A 43 0.91 -10.77 -10.42
C ASP A 43 0.62 -10.19 -11.81
N ASP A 44 1.53 -10.42 -12.75
CA ASP A 44 1.44 -9.92 -14.13
C ASP A 44 0.21 -10.46 -14.91
N ASP A 45 -0.51 -11.47 -14.38
CA ASP A 45 -1.76 -11.99 -14.95
C ASP A 45 -3.01 -11.45 -14.21
N GLY A 46 -2.83 -10.51 -13.27
CA GLY A 46 -3.91 -9.95 -12.44
C GLY A 46 -4.43 -10.91 -11.36
N ARG A 47 -3.68 -11.98 -11.05
CA ARG A 47 -4.03 -12.93 -9.98
C ARG A 47 -3.41 -12.45 -8.67
N PRO A 48 -3.92 -12.90 -7.51
CA PRO A 48 -3.29 -12.57 -6.23
C PRO A 48 -1.81 -12.97 -6.23
N ALA A 49 -0.93 -12.03 -5.93
CA ALA A 49 0.50 -12.30 -5.84
C ALA A 49 0.78 -13.34 -4.75
N ALA A 50 1.71 -14.26 -5.01
CA ALA A 50 2.07 -15.35 -4.10
C ALA A 50 2.62 -14.86 -2.74
N ASN A 51 3.12 -13.62 -2.68
CA ASN A 51 3.61 -12.99 -1.47
C ASN A 51 2.99 -11.60 -1.30
N GLN A 52 2.16 -11.42 -0.28
CA GLN A 52 1.50 -10.14 0.07
C GLN A 52 2.33 -9.29 1.06
N GLY A 53 3.51 -9.78 1.46
CA GLY A 53 4.32 -9.21 2.54
C GLY A 53 4.20 -9.98 3.84
N LEU A 54 5.01 -9.57 4.83
CA LEU A 54 5.11 -10.22 6.14
C LEU A 54 3.86 -10.02 7.02
N PHE A 55 3.17 -8.89 6.84
CA PHE A 55 2.02 -8.50 7.66
C PHE A 55 0.73 -8.47 6.83
N PRO A 56 -0.42 -8.74 7.45
CA PRO A 56 -1.70 -8.65 6.75
C PRO A 56 -2.03 -7.19 6.39
N VAL A 57 -2.69 -7.02 5.25
CA VAL A 57 -3.29 -5.75 4.83
C VAL A 57 -4.17 -5.19 5.96
N PRO A 58 -4.11 -3.87 6.28
CA PRO A 58 -4.95 -3.24 7.29
C PRO A 58 -6.43 -3.26 6.93
N ASP A 59 -7.29 -3.21 7.95
CA ASP A 59 -8.70 -2.93 7.73
C ASP A 59 -8.89 -1.51 7.15
N PRO A 60 -9.93 -1.30 6.32
CA PRO A 60 -10.16 -0.01 5.70
C PRO A 60 -10.38 1.11 6.71
N LYS A 61 -9.63 2.19 6.55
CA LYS A 61 -9.89 3.46 7.24
C LYS A 61 -10.81 4.30 6.37
N THR A 62 -11.81 4.92 7.00
CA THR A 62 -12.76 5.81 6.32
C THR A 62 -12.36 7.28 6.47
N PHE A 63 -12.24 7.99 5.35
CA PHE A 63 -12.02 9.42 5.25
C PHE A 63 -13.32 10.11 4.86
N ARG A 64 -13.78 11.02 5.71
CA ARG A 64 -14.95 11.86 5.43
C ARG A 64 -14.50 13.10 4.68
N LEU A 65 -15.00 13.27 3.46
CA LEU A 65 -14.59 14.38 2.62
C LEU A 65 -15.40 15.64 2.96
N PRO A 66 -14.76 16.83 2.89
CA PRO A 66 -15.46 18.10 3.12
C PRO A 66 -16.50 18.36 2.02
N HIS A 67 -17.34 19.37 2.25
CA HIS A 67 -18.31 19.88 1.26
C HIS A 67 -19.31 18.83 0.76
N GLY A 68 -19.67 17.86 1.61
CA GLY A 68 -20.65 16.83 1.29
C GLY A 68 -20.21 15.83 0.21
N ARG A 69 -18.90 15.70 -0.05
CA ARG A 69 -18.35 14.84 -1.12
C ARG A 69 -18.26 13.35 -0.77
N GLY A 70 -19.00 12.91 0.24
CA GLY A 70 -19.07 11.52 0.68
C GLY A 70 -17.86 11.04 1.48
N GLU A 71 -17.63 9.74 1.45
CA GLU A 71 -16.56 9.05 2.18
C GLU A 71 -15.67 8.26 1.21
N VAL A 72 -14.39 8.14 1.54
CA VAL A 72 -13.40 7.32 0.82
C VAL A 72 -12.77 6.35 1.80
N GLN A 73 -12.52 5.12 1.38
CA GLN A 73 -11.89 4.09 2.22
C GLN A 73 -10.52 3.68 1.69
N ALA A 74 -9.58 3.41 2.60
CA ALA A 74 -8.23 2.92 2.26
C ALA A 74 -7.81 1.78 3.22
N PRO A 75 -7.55 0.54 2.74
CA PRO A 75 -7.54 0.13 1.33
C PRO A 75 -8.90 0.25 0.65
N ALA A 76 -8.88 0.68 -0.62
CA ALA A 76 -10.07 0.79 -1.44
C ALA A 76 -10.48 -0.59 -1.99
N PRO A 77 -11.78 -0.87 -2.13
CA PRO A 77 -12.25 -2.09 -2.79
C PRO A 77 -12.14 -2.01 -4.33
N GLU A 78 -11.94 -0.80 -4.87
CA GLU A 78 -11.95 -0.52 -6.30
C GLU A 78 -10.63 -0.97 -6.95
N LYS A 79 -10.75 -1.62 -8.12
CA LYS A 79 -9.62 -2.03 -8.96
C LYS A 79 -9.60 -1.22 -10.24
N GLU A 80 -8.48 -1.25 -10.95
CA GLU A 80 -8.41 -0.72 -12.31
C GLU A 80 -9.43 -1.45 -13.20
N THR A 81 -10.36 -0.68 -13.77
CA THR A 81 -11.44 -1.21 -14.63
C THR A 81 -11.20 -0.95 -16.11
N ARG A 82 -10.22 -0.10 -16.45
CA ARG A 82 -9.92 0.26 -17.83
C ARG A 82 -9.31 -0.93 -18.56
N GLU A 83 -9.64 -1.04 -19.84
CA GLU A 83 -8.93 -1.96 -20.73
C GLU A 83 -7.48 -1.49 -20.91
N ILE A 84 -6.53 -2.33 -20.50
CA ILE A 84 -5.09 -2.03 -20.60
C ILE A 84 -4.54 -2.68 -21.87
N LYS A 85 -4.16 -1.84 -22.84
CA LYS A 85 -3.62 -2.25 -24.15
C LYS A 85 -2.13 -2.61 -24.07
N LEU A 86 -1.82 -3.58 -23.23
CA LEU A 86 -0.48 -4.12 -23.02
C LEU A 86 -0.49 -5.63 -23.26
N ARG A 87 0.61 -6.16 -23.79
CA ARG A 87 0.86 -7.60 -23.87
C ARG A 87 2.19 -7.96 -23.21
N LYS A 88 2.28 -9.17 -22.66
CA LYS A 88 3.52 -9.72 -22.14
C LYS A 88 4.54 -9.92 -23.27
N THR A 89 5.79 -9.56 -23.03
CA THR A 89 6.90 -9.82 -23.96
C THR A 89 7.49 -11.22 -23.80
N ALA A 90 7.23 -11.87 -22.66
CA ALA A 90 7.66 -13.23 -22.35
C ALA A 90 6.63 -13.94 -21.46
N ALA A 91 6.66 -15.27 -21.40
CA ALA A 91 5.72 -16.05 -20.60
C ALA A 91 5.93 -15.91 -19.07
N GLY A 92 7.14 -15.60 -18.64
CA GLY A 92 7.46 -15.42 -17.21
C GLY A 92 7.02 -14.05 -16.69
N ASN A 93 6.76 -13.97 -15.38
CA ASN A 93 6.46 -12.70 -14.70
C ASN A 93 7.74 -11.88 -14.46
N GLY A 94 7.59 -10.56 -14.37
CA GLY A 94 8.69 -9.61 -14.14
C GLY A 94 9.38 -9.12 -15.42
N PHE A 95 8.96 -9.59 -16.59
CA PHE A 95 9.38 -9.02 -17.87
C PHE A 95 8.54 -7.78 -18.20
N PRO A 96 9.11 -6.79 -18.92
CA PRO A 96 8.35 -5.62 -19.33
C PRO A 96 7.19 -6.00 -20.26
N PHE A 97 6.14 -5.20 -20.23
CA PHE A 97 5.03 -5.28 -21.18
C PHE A 97 5.28 -4.35 -22.37
N GLU A 98 4.69 -4.69 -23.51
CA GLU A 98 4.72 -3.85 -24.71
C GLU A 98 3.31 -3.38 -25.12
N PRO A 99 3.15 -2.11 -25.56
CA PRO A 99 1.89 -1.60 -26.09
C PRO A 99 1.38 -2.41 -27.29
N THR A 100 0.07 -2.61 -27.36
CA THR A 100 -0.57 -3.30 -28.51
C THR A 100 -1.07 -2.35 -29.60
N GLY A 101 -1.09 -1.03 -29.35
CA GLY A 101 -1.58 -0.01 -30.27
C GLY A 101 -0.67 1.23 -30.33
N ASP A 102 -1.29 2.42 -30.32
CA ASP A 102 -0.56 3.70 -30.29
C ASP A 102 -0.22 4.08 -28.84
N PRO A 103 1.04 3.98 -28.41
CA PRO A 103 1.43 4.26 -27.03
C PRO A 103 1.17 5.71 -26.60
N MET A 104 1.03 6.65 -27.54
CA MET A 104 0.74 8.06 -27.23
C MET A 104 -0.74 8.28 -26.87
N LEU A 105 -1.63 7.39 -27.29
CA LEU A 105 -3.09 7.52 -27.09
C LEU A 105 -3.66 6.46 -26.14
N ASP A 106 -2.98 5.33 -25.99
CA ASP A 106 -3.50 4.19 -25.23
C ASP A 106 -3.37 4.35 -23.70
N GLY A 107 -2.63 5.36 -23.24
CA GLY A 107 -2.53 5.71 -21.81
C GLY A 107 -1.89 4.59 -20.98
N VAL A 108 -0.79 4.03 -21.49
CA VAL A 108 -0.02 2.94 -20.87
C VAL A 108 1.43 3.36 -20.65
N GLY A 109 2.14 2.70 -19.71
CA GLY A 109 3.51 3.04 -19.39
C GLY A 109 3.65 4.52 -18.96
N PRO A 110 4.56 5.31 -19.58
CA PRO A 110 4.71 6.74 -19.26
C PRO A 110 3.48 7.61 -19.55
N ALA A 111 2.54 7.15 -20.38
CA ALA A 111 1.29 7.85 -20.68
C ALA A 111 0.13 7.46 -19.74
N ALA A 112 0.38 6.60 -18.74
CA ALA A 112 -0.65 6.14 -17.81
C ALA A 112 -1.13 7.26 -16.87
N TRP A 113 -2.38 7.11 -16.42
CA TRP A 113 -3.06 8.03 -15.51
C TRP A 113 -3.98 7.24 -14.57
N GLY A 114 -4.30 7.79 -13.40
CA GLY A 114 -5.23 7.19 -12.45
C GLY A 114 -6.66 7.72 -12.63
N THR A 115 -7.66 6.86 -12.53
CA THR A 115 -9.09 7.19 -12.69
C THR A 115 -9.64 8.01 -11.52
N ARG A 116 -9.24 9.28 -11.43
CA ARG A 116 -9.75 10.22 -10.42
C ARG A 116 -11.22 10.57 -10.69
N ARG A 117 -11.93 10.97 -9.65
CA ARG A 117 -13.30 11.49 -9.77
C ARG A 117 -13.32 12.72 -10.68
N ASP A 118 -14.34 12.80 -11.54
CA ASP A 118 -14.56 13.93 -12.44
C ASP A 118 -15.25 15.10 -11.73
N VAL A 119 -14.53 15.69 -10.76
CA VAL A 119 -14.95 16.87 -10.01
C VAL A 119 -13.75 17.79 -9.78
N PRO A 120 -13.92 19.13 -9.77
CA PRO A 120 -12.83 20.05 -9.48
C PRO A 120 -12.35 19.89 -8.03
N GLU A 121 -11.09 20.19 -7.77
CA GLU A 121 -10.59 20.41 -6.41
C GLU A 121 -11.19 21.72 -5.86
N LEU A 122 -11.56 21.72 -4.58
CA LEU A 122 -12.19 22.88 -3.94
C LEU A 122 -11.24 23.48 -2.90
N ASP A 123 -11.39 24.77 -2.65
CA ASP A 123 -10.69 25.40 -1.54
C ASP A 123 -11.47 25.20 -0.22
N GLY A 124 -11.02 25.85 0.85
CA GLY A 124 -11.69 25.74 2.16
C GLY A 124 -13.11 26.33 2.20
N LYS A 125 -13.50 27.14 1.22
CA LYS A 125 -14.80 27.80 1.10
C LYS A 125 -15.76 27.09 0.14
N GLY A 126 -15.26 26.15 -0.66
CA GLY A 126 -16.03 25.36 -1.62
C GLY A 126 -15.65 25.72 -3.04
#